data_AF-A0AAW4BWR3-F1
#
_entry.id   AF-A0AAW4BWR3-F1
#
_cell.length_a   1.000
_cell.length_b   1.000
_cell.length_c   1.000
_cell.angle_alpha   90.00
_cell.angle_beta   90.00
_cell.angle_gamma   90.00
#
_symmetry.space_group_name_H-M   'P 1'
#
loop_
_entity.id
_entity.type
_entity.pdbx_description
1 polymer ?
#
loop_
_entity_poly.entity_id
_entity_poly.type
_entity_poly.pdbx_seq_one_letter_code
_entity_poly.pdbx_strand_id
1 'polypeptide(L)' 'MWLQVLLSMLGIALGAALHGWGIVGFWGMITIMMIPNVVFMVMQVYAERYKQDIAR' A
#
# COMPACT_ATOMS: atom_id res chain seq x y z
N MET A 1 -4.24 3.08 -11.09
CA MET A 1 -3.35 4.24 -10.98
C MET A 1 -3.90 5.28 -9.99
N TRP A 2 -5.05 5.92 -10.25
CA TRP A 2 -5.64 6.92 -9.33
C TRP A 2 -5.99 6.41 -7.94
N LEU A 3 -6.58 5.21 -7.83
CA LEU A 3 -6.92 4.61 -6.53
C LEU A 3 -5.68 4.32 -5.66
N GLN A 4 -4.58 3.89 -6.29
CA GLN A 4 -3.32 3.64 -5.60
C GLN A 4 -2.73 4.93 -5.04
N VAL A 5 -2.75 6.02 -5.83
CA VAL A 5 -2.30 7.33 -5.38
C VAL A 5 -3.14 7.81 -4.18
N LEU A 6 -4.47 7.67 -4.25
CA LEU A 6 -5.38 8.05 -3.16
C LEU A 6 -5.11 7.28 -1.87
N LEU A 7 -4.95 5.96 -1.95
CA LEU A 7 -4.65 5.12 -0.80
C LEU A 7 -3.25 5.37 -0.24
N SER A 8 -2.27 5.66 -1.10
CA SER A 8 -0.94 6.08 -0.67
C SER A 8 -0.97 7.42 0.07
N MET A 9 -1.71 8.41 -0.42
CA MET A 9 -1.88 9.69 0.27
C MET A 9 -2.57 9.52 1.64
N LEU A 10 -3.59 8.66 1.73
CA LEU A 10 -4.23 8.33 3.00
C LEU A 10 -3.27 7.62 3.96
N GLY A 11 -2.47 6.66 3.46
CA GLY A 11 -1.45 5.98 4.26
C GLY A 11 -0.38 6.94 4.80
N ILE A 12 0.05 7.89 3.97
CA ILE A 12 1.00 8.95 4.36
C ILE A 12 0.37 9.85 5.45
N ALA A 13 -0.87 10.30 5.26
CA ALA A 13 -1.55 11.15 6.22
C ALA A 13 -1.77 10.46 7.58
N LEU A 14 -2.22 9.20 7.56
CA LEU A 14 -2.36 8.37 8.77
C LEU A 14 -1.02 8.11 9.45
N GLY A 15 0.00 7.74 8.68
CA GLY A 15 1.35 7.52 9.20
C GLY A 15 1.93 8.78 9.84
N ALA A 16 1.76 9.94 9.22
CA ALA A 16 2.22 11.23 9.75
C ALA A 16 1.48 11.62 11.03
N ALA A 17 0.16 11.44 11.10
CA ALA A 17 -0.64 11.73 12.29
C ALA A 17 -0.25 10.82 13.47
N LEU A 18 -0.14 9.50 13.22
CA LEU A 18 0.26 8.54 14.24
C LEU A 18 1.72 8.75 14.69
N HIS A 19 2.60 9.18 13.78
CA HIS A 19 3.98 9.53 14.11
C HIS A 19 4.06 10.80 14.97
N GLY A 20 3.27 11.83 14.63
CA GLY A 20 3.16 13.06 15.41
C GLY A 20 2.62 12.84 16.83
N TRP A 21 1.83 11.79 17.05
CA TRP A 21 1.35 11.39 18.38
C TRP A 21 2.31 10.46 19.15
N GLY A 22 3.46 10.11 18.56
CA GLY A 22 4.45 9.22 19.18
C GLY A 22 4.05 7.74 19.24
N ILE A 23 2.95 7.35 18.57
CA ILE A 23 2.45 5.96 18.55
C ILE A 23 3.33 5.08 17.65
N VAL A 24 3.83 5.65 16.55
CA VAL A 24 4.74 4.98 15.62
C VAL A 24 6.02 5.77 15.47
N GLY A 25 7.17 5.11 15.61
CA GLY A 25 8.47 5.70 15.30
C GLY A 25 8.72 5.81 13.79
N PHE A 26 9.92 6.28 13.42
CA PHE A 26 10.34 6.44 12.02
C PHE A 26 10.13 5.17 11.18
N TRP A 27 10.50 4.01 11.72
CA TRP A 27 10.31 2.72 11.06
C TRP A 27 8.84 2.35 10.86
N GLY A 28 7.98 2.65 11.85
CA GLY A 28 6.54 2.40 11.75
C GLY A 28 5.87 3.25 10.67
N MET A 29 6.32 4.51 10.54
CA MET A 29 5.87 5.40 9.46
C MET A 29 6.23 4.85 8.08
N ILE A 30 7.47 4.39 7.88
CA ILE A 30 7.90 3.76 6.62
C ILE A 30 7.04 2.52 6.31
N THR A 31 6.79 1.68 7.31
CA THR A 31 5.94 0.50 7.12
C THR A 31 4.54 0.89 6.66
N ILE A 32 3.89 1.86 7.32
CA ILE A 32 2.53 2.30 6.97
C ILE A 32 2.48 2.85 5.53
N MET A 33 3.49 3.60 5.12
CA MET A 33 3.58 4.17 3.76
C MET A 33 3.77 3.10 2.67
N MET A 34 4.39 1.97 3.01
CA MET A 34 4.63 0.87 2.08
C MET A 34 3.39 -0.02 1.88
N ILE A 35 2.46 -0.08 2.84
CA ILE A 35 1.29 -0.97 2.81
C ILE A 35 0.51 -0.88 1.49
N PRO A 36 0.12 0.31 0.99
CA PRO A 36 -0.66 0.40 -0.24
C PRO A 36 0.10 -0.20 -1.42
N ASN A 37 1.38 0.12 -1.56
CA ASN A 37 2.22 -0.36 -2.66
C ASN A 37 2.35 -1.88 -2.66
N VAL A 38 2.54 -2.50 -1.48
CA VAL A 38 2.61 -3.95 -1.35
C VAL A 38 1.27 -4.61 -1.70
N VAL A 39 0.15 -4.06 -1.24
CA VAL A 39 -1.20 -4.57 -1.55
C VAL A 39 -1.45 -4.53 -3.06
N PHE A 40 -1.13 -3.41 -3.72
CA PHE A 40 -1.28 -3.29 -5.17
C PHE A 40 -0.35 -4.21 -5.95
N MET A 41 0.90 -4.37 -5.50
CA MET A 41 1.84 -5.32 -6.10
C MET A 41 1.27 -6.74 -6.05
N VAL A 42 0.77 -7.16 -4.89
CA VAL A 42 0.17 -8.49 -4.71
C VAL A 42 -1.06 -8.66 -5.61
N MET A 43 -1.95 -7.68 -5.65
CA MET A 43 -3.12 -7.72 -6.55
C MET A 43 -2.73 -7.82 -8.03
N GLN A 44 -1.68 -7.10 -8.46
CA GLN A 44 -1.17 -7.22 -9.83
C GLN A 44 -0.65 -8.62 -10.13
N VAL A 45 0.12 -9.21 -9.23
CA VAL A 45 0.62 -10.58 -9.38
C VAL A 45 -0.54 -11.58 -9.51
N TYR A 46 -1.58 -11.45 -8.67
CA TYR A 46 -2.77 -12.31 -8.77
C TYR A 46 -3.56 -12.09 -10.06
N ALA A 47 -3.72 -10.84 -10.50
CA ALA A 47 -4.41 -10.52 -11.74
C ALA A 47 -3.68 -11.06 -12.98
N GLU A 48 -2.35 -10.98 -13.01
CA GLU A 48 -1.53 -11.57 -14.06
C GLU A 48 -1.65 -13.10 -14.09
N ARG A 49 -1.59 -13.75 -12.91
CA ARG A 49 -1.79 -15.21 -12.82
C ARG A 49 -3.18 -15.64 -13.29
N TYR A 50 -4.23 -14.94 -12.87
CA TYR A 50 -5.61 -15.26 -13.28
C TYR A 50 -5.81 -15.16 -14.80
N LYS A 51 -5.20 -14.17 -15.45
CA LYS A 51 -5.22 -14.05 -16.92
C LYS A 51 -4.52 -15.22 -17.61
N GLN A 52 -3.42 -15.70 -17.05
CA GLN A 52 -2.70 -16.86 -17.59
C GLN A 52 -3.50 -18.16 -17.47
N ASP A 53 -4.26 -18.33 -16.38
CA ASP A 53 -5.11 -19.50 -16.17
C ASP A 53 -6.31 -19.54 -17.13
N ILE A 54 -6.89 -18.38 -17.49
CA ILE A 54 -8.00 -18.31 -18.47
C ILE A 54 -7.50 -18.50 -19.91
N ALA A 55 -6.26 -18.13 -20.21
CA ALA A 55 -5.68 -18.23 -21.55
C ALA A 55 -5.18 -19.64 -21.91
N ARG A 56 -5.29 -20.61 -20.99
CA ARG A 56 -4.98 -22.03 -21.18
C ARG A 56 -6.25 -22.84 -21.44
#